data_AF-A0A7X0X924-F1
#
_entry.id   AF-A0A7X0X924-F1
#
_cell.length_a   1.000
_cell.length_b   1.000
_cell.length_c   1.000
_cell.angle_alpha   90.00
_cell.angle_beta   90.00
_cell.angle_gamma   90.00
#
_symmetry.space_group_name_H-M   'P 1'
#
loop_
_entity.id
_entity.type
_entity.pdbx_description
1 polymer ?
#
loop_
_entity_poly.entity_id
_entity_poly.type
_entity_poly.pdbx_seq_one_letter_code
_entity_poly.pdbx_strand_id
1 'polypeptide(L)'
;MSIDMYVSKSKAQATSTSQVCQQHLEGYEALQQAISQFTLEPFLKGKAYDSAKAYYSTVLYPLVQGGILLTEATEEAVKKFPERYQSEVDSGDLKQSELEEQIRRVNELIHQANDLENQV
;
A
#
# COMPACT_ATOMS: atom_id res chain seq x y z
N MET A 1 23.19 -1.23 3.79
CA MET A 1 21.88 -1.77 4.23
C MET A 1 21.53 -2.88 3.26
N SER A 2 21.26 -4.09 3.73
CA SER A 2 20.76 -5.19 2.90
C SER A 2 19.23 -5.08 2.77
N ILE A 3 18.68 -5.60 1.68
CA ILE A 3 17.24 -5.74 1.49
C ILE A 3 16.80 -7.12 1.98
N ASP A 4 15.80 -7.13 2.87
CA ASP A 4 15.17 -8.34 3.37
C ASP A 4 13.67 -8.28 3.02
N MET A 5 13.19 -9.29 2.30
CA MET A 5 11.78 -9.47 1.96
C MET A 5 11.26 -10.78 2.55
N TYR A 6 10.17 -10.67 3.30
CA TYR A 6 9.42 -11.81 3.84
C TYR A 6 8.04 -11.82 3.20
N VAL A 7 7.82 -12.71 2.24
CA VAL A 7 6.63 -12.75 1.37
C VAL A 7 5.36 -12.91 2.20
N SER A 8 5.37 -13.85 3.15
CA SER A 8 4.23 -14.11 4.02
C SER A 8 3.84 -12.88 4.86
N LYS A 9 4.83 -12.18 5.43
CA LYS A 9 4.61 -10.96 6.22
C LYS A 9 4.11 -9.81 5.35
N SER A 10 4.70 -9.63 4.17
CA SER A 10 4.28 -8.60 3.22
C SER A 10 2.84 -8.81 2.76
N LYS A 11 2.44 -10.06 2.44
CA LYS A 11 1.05 -10.41 2.14
C LYS A 11 0.11 -10.15 3.33
N ALA A 12 0.52 -10.53 4.53
CA ALA A 12 -0.28 -10.28 5.74
C ALA A 12 -0.49 -8.78 5.96
N GLN A 13 0.54 -7.96 5.75
CA GLN A 13 0.45 -6.50 5.81
C GLN A 13 -0.47 -5.94 4.71
N ALA A 14 -0.36 -6.43 3.48
CA ALA A 14 -1.26 -6.02 2.40
C ALA A 14 -2.73 -6.31 2.76
N THR A 15 -3.02 -7.51 3.29
CA THR A 15 -4.37 -7.88 3.74
C THR A 15 -4.86 -7.01 4.89
N SER A 16 -4.06 -6.79 5.93
CA SER A 16 -4.48 -5.99 7.08
C SER A 16 -4.69 -4.52 6.72
N THR A 17 -3.81 -3.94 5.89
CA THR A 17 -4.00 -2.58 5.40
C THR A 17 -5.22 -2.48 4.49
N SER A 18 -5.50 -3.48 3.65
CA SER A 18 -6.72 -3.50 2.82
C SER A 18 -8.00 -3.50 3.66
N GLN A 19 -8.02 -4.25 4.78
CA GLN A 19 -9.16 -4.22 5.70
C GLN A 19 -9.38 -2.85 6.33
N VAL A 20 -8.29 -2.16 6.70
CA VAL A 20 -8.36 -0.79 7.21
C VAL A 20 -8.85 0.16 6.12
N CYS A 21 -8.35 0.04 4.89
CA CYS A 21 -8.81 0.84 3.75
C CYS A 21 -10.31 0.66 3.51
N GLN A 22 -10.81 -0.58 3.52
CA GLN A 22 -12.24 -0.88 3.38
C GLN A 22 -13.09 -0.18 4.46
N GLN A 23 -12.66 -0.23 5.72
CA GLN A 23 -13.34 0.47 6.82
C GLN A 23 -13.35 2.00 6.62
N HIS A 24 -12.25 2.56 6.13
CA HIS A 24 -12.18 3.98 5.80
C HIS A 24 -13.12 4.36 4.64
N LEU A 25 -13.19 3.54 3.59
CA LEU A 25 -14.12 3.77 2.47
C LEU A 25 -15.57 3.78 2.93
N GLU A 26 -15.99 2.80 3.74
CA GLU A 26 -17.32 2.76 4.33
C GLU A 26 -17.62 4.02 5.17
N GLY A 27 -16.63 4.47 5.95
CA GLY A 27 -16.73 5.71 6.73
C GLY A 27 -16.86 6.96 5.85
N TYR A 28 -16.09 7.05 4.76
CA TYR A 28 -16.15 8.16 3.83
C TYR A 28 -17.48 8.20 3.06
N GLU A 29 -18.01 7.04 2.63
CA GLU A 29 -19.32 6.95 1.99
C GLU A 29 -20.42 7.43 2.94
N ALA A 30 -20.41 6.98 4.19
CA ALA A 30 -21.36 7.43 5.21
C ALA A 30 -21.24 8.95 5.46
N LEU A 31 -20.02 9.48 5.52
CA LEU A 31 -19.78 10.91 5.69
C LEU A 31 -20.26 11.72 4.48
N GLN A 32 -20.02 11.24 3.26
CA GLN A 32 -20.49 11.87 2.02
C GLN A 32 -22.02 11.94 1.98
N GLN A 33 -22.70 10.87 2.38
CA GLN A 33 -24.16 10.83 2.52
C GLN A 33 -24.65 11.82 3.59
N ALA A 34 -24.02 11.84 4.77
CA ALA A 34 -24.40 12.74 5.85
C ALA A 34 -24.23 14.22 5.47
N ILE A 35 -23.13 14.57 4.79
CA ILE A 35 -22.91 15.92 4.24
C ILE A 35 -24.01 16.26 3.23
N SER A 36 -24.34 15.34 2.33
CA SER A 36 -25.37 15.56 1.30
C SER A 36 -26.75 15.81 1.94
N GLN A 37 -27.14 14.97 2.91
CA GLN A 37 -28.38 15.13 3.65
C GLN A 37 -28.43 16.46 4.40
N PHE A 38 -27.37 16.81 5.13
CA PHE A 38 -27.28 18.08 5.87
C PHE A 38 -27.39 19.30 4.94
N THR A 39 -26.69 19.28 3.81
CA THR A 39 -26.66 20.41 2.88
C THR A 39 -27.99 20.61 2.14
N LEU A 40 -28.73 19.53 1.87
CA LEU A 40 -30.03 19.56 1.19
C LEU A 40 -31.23 19.77 2.13
N GLU A 41 -31.06 19.66 3.45
CA GLU A 41 -32.14 19.77 4.44
C GLU A 41 -32.83 21.15 4.41
N PRO A 42 -34.09 21.27 3.94
CA PRO A 42 -34.72 22.57 3.72
C PRO A 42 -35.08 23.33 4.99
N PHE A 43 -35.26 22.68 6.15
CA PHE A 43 -35.74 23.34 7.37
C PHE A 43 -34.63 24.01 8.19
N LEU A 44 -33.37 23.61 8.00
CA LEU A 44 -32.21 24.24 8.63
C LEU A 44 -31.82 25.52 7.87
N LYS A 45 -32.26 26.68 8.38
CA LYS A 45 -32.13 27.99 7.71
C LYS A 45 -31.53 29.06 8.62
N GLY A 46 -31.03 30.13 7.99
CA GLY A 46 -30.48 31.30 8.66
C GLY A 46 -28.96 31.33 8.55
N LYS A 47 -28.36 32.50 8.77
CA LYS A 47 -26.95 32.78 8.43
C LYS A 47 -25.96 31.73 8.91
N ALA A 48 -26.16 31.17 10.11
CA ALA A 48 -25.29 30.12 10.66
C ALA A 48 -25.40 28.81 9.85
N TYR A 49 -26.63 28.33 9.60
CA TYR A 49 -26.85 27.12 8.82
C TYR A 49 -26.46 27.31 7.35
N ASP A 50 -26.76 28.47 6.76
CA ASP A 50 -26.39 28.78 5.38
C ASP A 50 -24.87 28.76 5.19
N SER A 51 -24.12 29.37 6.14
CA SER A 51 -22.66 29.34 6.14
C SER A 51 -22.11 27.93 6.37
N ALA A 52 -22.71 27.14 7.26
CA ALA A 52 -22.28 25.78 7.52
C ALA A 52 -22.50 24.89 6.27
N LYS A 53 -23.67 24.97 5.64
CA LYS A 53 -23.97 24.23 4.40
C LYS A 53 -23.00 24.60 3.28
N ALA A 54 -22.71 25.89 3.09
CA ALA A 54 -21.74 26.34 2.10
C ALA A 54 -20.34 25.76 2.37
N TYR A 55 -19.88 25.76 3.62
CA TYR A 55 -18.60 25.16 4.01
C TYR A 55 -18.57 23.64 3.79
N TYR A 56 -19.63 22.94 4.19
CA TYR A 56 -19.74 21.50 4.04
C TYR A 56 -19.73 21.08 2.56
N SER A 57 -20.47 21.78 1.70
CA SER A 57 -20.50 21.50 0.26
C SER A 57 -19.20 21.88 -0.47
N THR A 58 -18.58 23.00 -0.09
CA THR A 58 -17.45 23.56 -0.86
C THR A 58 -16.10 23.05 -0.38
N VAL A 59 -15.98 22.68 0.90
CA VAL A 59 -14.70 22.29 1.52
C VAL A 59 -14.73 20.84 1.95
N LEU A 60 -15.69 20.45 2.79
CA LEU A 60 -15.68 19.11 3.39
C LEU A 60 -16.04 18.03 2.37
N TYR A 61 -17.02 18.26 1.49
CA TYR A 61 -17.43 17.27 0.51
C TYR A 61 -16.30 16.91 -0.46
N PRO A 62 -15.58 17.87 -1.10
CA PRO A 62 -14.40 17.54 -1.90
C PRO A 62 -13.27 16.88 -1.08
N LEU A 63 -13.10 17.27 0.19
CA LEU A 63 -12.09 16.65 1.05
C LEU A 63 -12.38 15.17 1.31
N VAL A 64 -13.65 14.80 1.51
CA VAL A 64 -14.08 13.41 1.62
C VAL A 64 -13.78 12.63 0.34
N GLN A 65 -14.07 13.21 -0.83
CA GLN A 65 -13.72 12.59 -2.11
C GLN A 65 -12.21 12.39 -2.27
N GLY A 66 -11.41 13.36 -1.84
CA GLY A 66 -9.95 13.22 -1.79
C GLY A 66 -9.49 12.10 -0.84
N GLY A 67 -10.14 11.95 0.30
CA GLY A 67 -9.92 10.84 1.24
C GLY A 67 -10.18 9.48 0.61
N ILE A 68 -11.31 9.34 -0.11
CA ILE A 68 -11.66 8.12 -0.86
C ILE A 68 -10.55 7.77 -1.86
N LEU A 69 -10.17 8.71 -2.72
CA LEU A 69 -9.14 8.48 -3.75
C LEU A 69 -7.79 8.08 -3.14
N LEU A 70 -7.40 8.71 -2.03
CA LEU A 70 -6.16 8.39 -1.32
C LEU A 70 -6.22 6.98 -0.72
N THR A 71 -7.35 6.60 -0.12
CA THR A 71 -7.55 5.26 0.45
C THR A 71 -7.52 4.19 -0.63
N GLU A 72 -8.20 4.39 -1.77
CA GLU A 72 -8.17 3.49 -2.92
C GLU A 72 -6.74 3.31 -3.47
N ALA A 73 -6.02 4.42 -3.66
CA ALA A 73 -4.64 4.37 -4.14
C ALA A 73 -3.69 3.68 -3.14
N THR A 74 -3.93 3.86 -1.85
CA THR A 74 -3.17 3.17 -0.79
C THR A 74 -3.43 1.67 -0.83
N GLU A 75 -4.70 1.25 -0.94
CA GLU A 75 -5.09 -0.15 -1.02
C GLU A 75 -4.47 -0.83 -2.26
N GLU A 76 -4.53 -0.18 -3.42
CA GLU A 76 -3.88 -0.69 -4.63
C GLU A 76 -2.38 -0.86 -4.43
N ALA A 77 -1.70 0.16 -3.89
CA ALA A 77 -0.26 0.14 -3.69
C ALA A 77 0.19 -1.00 -2.77
N VAL A 78 -0.51 -1.21 -1.64
CA VAL A 78 -0.13 -2.27 -0.68
C VAL A 78 -0.39 -3.67 -1.21
N LYS A 79 -1.43 -3.88 -2.02
CA LYS A 79 -1.68 -5.17 -2.69
C LYS A 79 -0.64 -5.45 -3.77
N LYS A 80 -0.33 -4.45 -4.58
CA LYS A 80 0.60 -4.57 -5.71
C LYS A 80 2.05 -4.84 -5.28
N PHE A 81 2.45 -4.38 -4.10
CA PHE A 81 3.83 -4.56 -3.61
C PHE A 81 4.28 -6.04 -3.53
N PRO A 82 3.63 -6.94 -2.77
CA PRO A 82 4.01 -8.36 -2.73
C PRO A 82 3.79 -9.05 -4.08
N GLU A 83 2.78 -8.69 -4.86
CA GLU A 83 2.53 -9.26 -6.19
C GLU A 83 3.67 -8.97 -7.15
N ARG A 84 4.12 -7.70 -7.21
CA ARG A 84 5.25 -7.30 -8.06
C ARG A 84 6.53 -8.00 -7.64
N TYR A 85 6.81 -8.06 -6.34
CA TYR A 85 7.97 -8.81 -5.84
C TYR A 85 7.94 -10.27 -6.34
N GLN A 86 6.79 -10.94 -6.23
CA GLN A 86 6.68 -12.33 -6.67
C GLN A 86 6.77 -12.52 -8.18
N SER A 87 6.42 -11.51 -8.98
CA SER A 87 6.53 -11.55 -10.44
C SER A 87 7.90 -11.13 -10.98
N GLU A 88 8.60 -10.23 -10.29
CA GLU A 88 9.83 -9.57 -10.78
C GLU A 88 11.10 -10.09 -10.09
N VAL A 89 11.00 -10.70 -8.90
CA VAL A 89 12.16 -11.09 -8.09
C VAL A 89 12.16 -12.60 -7.81
N ASP A 90 11.31 -13.07 -6.90
CA ASP A 90 11.20 -14.49 -6.52
C ASP A 90 9.84 -14.74 -5.86
N SER A 91 9.35 -15.97 -5.95
CA SER A 91 8.20 -16.46 -5.20
C SER A 91 8.44 -16.58 -3.69
N GLY A 92 9.70 -16.75 -3.26
CA GLY A 92 10.13 -16.98 -1.87
C GLY A 92 10.68 -15.75 -1.15
N ASP A 93 11.07 -15.95 0.11
CA ASP A 93 11.71 -14.90 0.93
C ASP A 93 13.12 -14.59 0.39
N LEU A 94 13.53 -13.32 0.46
CA LEU A 94 14.87 -12.87 0.06
C LEU A 94 15.57 -12.23 1.24
N LYS A 95 16.78 -12.68 1.52
CA LYS A 95 17.75 -11.95 2.34
C LYS A 95 18.98 -11.70 1.50
N GLN A 96 19.16 -10.45 1.09
CA GLN A 96 20.20 -10.10 0.13
C GLN A 96 21.61 -10.48 0.61
N SER A 97 21.90 -10.30 1.90
CA SER A 97 23.21 -10.65 2.48
C SER A 97 23.51 -12.15 2.39
N GLU A 98 22.53 -13.00 2.67
CA GLU A 98 22.66 -14.46 2.57
C GLU A 98 22.86 -14.87 1.10
N LEU A 99 22.13 -14.26 0.16
CA LEU A 99 22.28 -14.53 -1.27
C LEU A 99 23.68 -14.11 -1.78
N GLU A 100 24.15 -12.92 -1.40
CA GLU A 100 25.49 -12.44 -1.76
C GLU A 100 26.61 -13.33 -1.20
N GLU A 101 26.45 -13.86 0.01
CA GLU A 101 27.39 -14.80 0.60
C GLU A 101 27.40 -16.14 -0.15
N GLN A 102 26.23 -16.66 -0.52
CA GLN A 102 26.12 -17.88 -1.33
C GLN A 102 26.80 -17.70 -2.70
N ILE A 103 26.58 -16.58 -3.38
CA ILE A 103 27.23 -16.27 -4.66
C ILE A 103 28.75 -16.24 -4.50
N ARG A 104 29.27 -15.56 -3.46
CA ARG A 104 30.70 -15.49 -3.18
C ARG A 104 31.31 -16.89 -3.02
N ARG A 105 30.66 -17.74 -2.21
CA ARG A 105 31.11 -19.10 -1.95
C ARG A 105 31.09 -19.97 -3.21
N VAL A 106 30.07 -19.84 -4.06
CA VAL A 106 30.01 -20.54 -5.34
C VAL A 106 31.13 -20.07 -6.28
N ASN A 107 31.41 -18.77 -6.35
CA ASN A 107 32.52 -18.25 -7.16
C ASN A 107 33.89 -18.77 -6.69
N GLU A 108 34.12 -18.85 -5.37
CA GLU A 108 35.34 -19.43 -4.81
C GLU A 108 35.52 -20.90 -5.23
N LEU A 109 34.44 -21.69 -5.21
CA LEU A 109 34.47 -23.08 -5.66
C LEU A 109 34.73 -23.21 -7.17
N ILE A 110 34.16 -22.32 -8.00
CA ILE A 110 34.42 -22.28 -9.44
C ILE A 110 35.89 -21.95 -9.70
N HIS A 111 36.47 -20.99 -9.00
CA HIS A 111 37.89 -20.66 -9.12
C HIS A 111 38.79 -21.86 -8.76
N GLN A 112 38.50 -22.52 -7.64
CA GLN A 112 39.24 -23.72 -7.22
C GLN A 112 39.13 -24.85 -8.25
N ALA A 113 37.95 -25.08 -8.83
CA ALA A 113 37.75 -26.11 -9.85
C ALA A 113 38.55 -25.81 -11.13
N ASN A 114 38.53 -24.56 -11.59
CA ASN A 114 39.28 -24.14 -12.78
C ASN A 114 40.80 -24.23 -12.54
N ASP A 115 41.29 -23.92 -11.34
CA ASP A 115 42.71 -24.02 -11.01
C ASP A 115 43.20 -25.48 -11.04
N LEU A 116 42.35 -26.43 -10.64
CA LEU A 116 42.65 -27.85 -10.73
C LEU A 116 42.68 -28.35 -12.18
N GLU A 117 41.73 -27.90 -13.02
CA GLU A 117 41.68 -28.27 -14.44
C GLU A 117 42.90 -27.75 -15.22
N ASN A 118 43.39 -26.54 -14.90
CA ASN A 118 44.59 -25.97 -15.53
C ASN A 118 45.91 -26.61 -15.06
N GLN A 119 45.89 -27.51 -14.09
CA GLN A 119 47.07 -28.22 -13.57
C GLN A 119 47.23 -29.65 -14.16
N VAL A 120 46.27 -30.12 -14.95
CA VAL A 120 46.27 -31.44 -15.63
C VAL A 120 46.63 -31.28 -17.10
#